data_AF-A0A5S3XDS6-F1
#
_entry.id   AF-A0A5S3XDS6-F1
#
_cell.length_a   1.000
_cell.length_b   1.000
_cell.length_c   1.000
_cell.angle_alpha   90.00
_cell.angle_beta   90.00
_cell.angle_gamma   90.00
#
_symmetry.space_group_name_H-M   'P 1'
#
loop_
_entity.id
_entity.type
_entity.pdbx_description
1 polymer ?
#
loop_
_entity_poly.entity_id
_entity_poly.type
_entity_poly.pdbx_seq_one_letter_code
_entity_poly.pdbx_strand_id
1 'polypeptide(L)'
;MRTRSPFLNHITEFMLTKQYSLRTVDTYLKWISSYINFHGKHHPASMDNNEVVEYLDYLVLKCNVSPKTQATALNALSFLYKKIIKQDLFPNLSFV
;
A
#
# COMPACT_ATOMS: atom_id res chain seq x y z
N MET A 1 10.55 -9.46 10.54
CA MET A 1 9.30 -10.16 10.89
C MET A 1 8.89 -11.04 9.72
N ARG A 2 8.79 -12.36 9.87
CA ARG A 2 8.14 -13.21 8.85
C ARG A 2 6.66 -13.34 9.21
N THR A 3 5.81 -12.97 8.27
CA THR A 3 4.36 -13.16 8.34
C THR A 3 3.97 -14.50 7.69
N ARG A 4 2.70 -14.91 7.84
CA ARG A 4 2.17 -16.06 7.09
C ARG A 4 1.96 -15.78 5.60
N SER A 5 2.01 -14.52 5.17
CA SER A 5 1.82 -14.13 3.77
C SER A 5 3.16 -14.18 3.03
N PRO A 6 3.35 -15.08 2.04
CA PRO A 6 4.56 -15.10 1.22
C PRO A 6 4.76 -13.76 0.49
N PHE A 7 3.67 -13.13 0.06
CA PHE A 7 3.71 -11.84 -0.61
C PHE A 7 4.26 -10.72 0.28
N LEU A 8 3.77 -10.59 1.53
CA LEU A 8 4.28 -9.58 2.45
C LEU A 8 5.73 -9.86 2.86
N ASN A 9 6.12 -11.13 2.96
CA ASN A 9 7.51 -11.50 3.23
C ASN A 9 8.44 -11.08 2.10
N HIS A 10 8.03 -11.30 0.84
CA HIS A 10 8.78 -10.84 -0.33
C HIS A 10 8.97 -9.32 -0.32
N ILE A 11 7.92 -8.55 -0.02
CA ILE A 11 8.00 -7.09 0.09
C ILE A 11 8.99 -6.67 1.20
N THR A 12 8.90 -7.33 2.36
CA THR A 12 9.79 -7.09 3.50
C THR A 12 11.25 -7.30 3.09
N GLU A 13 11.56 -8.44 2.50
CA GLU A 13 12.91 -8.79 2.04
C GLU A 13 13.42 -7.79 1.01
N PHE A 14 12.59 -7.44 0.01
CA PHE A 14 12.94 -6.43 -1.00
C PHE A 14 13.29 -5.08 -0.36
N MET A 15 12.47 -4.59 0.58
CA MET A 15 12.71 -3.30 1.24
C MET A 15 13.98 -3.33 2.10
N LEU A 16 14.23 -4.42 2.83
CA LEU A 16 15.45 -4.57 3.63
C LEU A 16 16.70 -4.63 2.76
N THR A 17 16.67 -5.34 1.63
CA THR A 17 17.77 -5.35 0.65
C THR A 17 18.03 -3.95 0.07
N LYS A 18 16.99 -3.12 -0.05
CA LYS A 18 17.10 -1.72 -0.47
C LYS A 18 17.39 -0.74 0.68
N GLN A 19 17.75 -1.25 1.86
CA GLN A 19 18.16 -0.47 3.04
C GLN A 19 17.09 0.53 3.52
N TYR A 20 15.81 0.22 3.31
CA TYR A 20 14.74 0.98 3.97
C TYR A 20 14.84 0.79 5.49
N SER A 21 14.57 1.86 6.24
CA SER A 21 14.51 1.77 7.70
C SER A 21 13.42 0.79 8.14
N LEU A 22 13.64 0.08 9.26
CA LEU A 22 12.64 -0.84 9.82
C LEU A 22 11.28 -0.15 10.03
N ARG A 23 11.30 1.10 10.51
CA ARG A 23 10.09 1.91 10.68
C ARG A 23 9.33 2.11 9.37
N THR A 24 10.04 2.36 8.26
CA THR A 24 9.43 2.51 6.94
C THR A 24 8.84 1.18 6.46
N VAL A 25 9.56 0.08 6.66
CA VAL A 25 9.08 -1.27 6.32
C VAL A 25 7.78 -1.58 7.06
N ASP A 26 7.75 -1.39 8.38
CA ASP A 26 6.55 -1.65 9.20
C ASP A 26 5.37 -0.79 8.76
N THR A 27 5.63 0.49 8.49
CA THR A 27 4.60 1.44 8.03
C THR A 27 4.03 1.00 6.68
N TYR A 28 4.89 0.62 5.73
CA TYR A 28 4.44 0.23 4.40
C TYR A 28 3.68 -1.08 4.43
N LEU A 29 4.17 -2.08 5.17
CA LEU A 29 3.47 -3.36 5.33
C LEU A 29 2.10 -3.17 5.98
N LYS A 30 1.96 -2.27 6.95
CA LYS A 30 0.68 -1.94 7.58
C LYS A 30 -0.32 -1.41 6.54
N TRP A 31 0.07 -0.45 5.71
CA TRP A 31 -0.79 0.10 4.68
C TRP A 31 -1.11 -0.91 3.57
N ILE A 32 -0.12 -1.64 3.08
CA ILE A 32 -0.28 -2.64 2.02
C ILE A 32 -1.21 -3.77 2.50
N SER A 33 -1.00 -4.30 3.72
CA SER A 33 -1.87 -5.34 4.26
C SER A 33 -3.30 -4.84 4.53
N SER A 34 -3.46 -3.62 5.02
CA SER A 34 -4.78 -3.01 5.22
C SER A 34 -5.52 -2.79 3.91
N TYR A 35 -4.84 -2.35 2.85
CA TYR A 35 -5.39 -2.22 1.50
C TYR A 35 -5.85 -3.58 0.94
N ILE A 36 -5.02 -4.60 1.03
CA ILE A 36 -5.37 -5.96 0.58
C ILE A 36 -6.57 -6.50 1.35
N ASN A 37 -6.63 -6.28 2.67
CA ASN A 37 -7.74 -6.75 3.49
C ASN A 37 -9.04 -5.98 3.21
N PHE A 38 -8.96 -4.68 2.93
CA PHE A 38 -10.12 -3.87 2.54
C PHE A 38 -10.76 -4.41 1.25
N HIS A 39 -9.93 -4.81 0.28
CA HIS A 39 -10.37 -5.43 -0.98
C HIS A 39 -10.55 -6.96 -0.90
N GLY A 40 -10.94 -7.49 0.26
CA GLY A 40 -11.31 -8.90 0.38
C GLY A 40 -10.16 -9.90 0.12
N LYS A 41 -8.91 -9.49 0.32
CA LYS A 41 -7.68 -10.27 0.01
C LYS A 41 -7.43 -10.50 -1.48
N HIS A 42 -7.98 -9.65 -2.34
CA HIS A 42 -7.60 -9.64 -3.75
C HIS A 42 -6.11 -9.26 -3.90
N HIS A 43 -5.45 -9.90 -4.87
CA HIS A 43 -4.04 -9.65 -5.09
C HIS A 43 -3.85 -8.28 -5.77
N PRO A 44 -2.91 -7.42 -5.34
CA PRO A 44 -2.75 -6.09 -5.93
C PRO A 44 -2.48 -6.05 -7.44
N ALA A 45 -1.91 -7.11 -8.02
CA ALA A 45 -1.74 -7.20 -9.47
C ALA A 45 -3.04 -7.34 -10.27
N SER A 46 -4.17 -7.64 -9.64
CA SER A 46 -5.49 -7.69 -10.28
C SER A 46 -6.34 -6.47 -9.96
N MET A 47 -5.73 -5.41 -9.43
CA MET A 47 -6.38 -4.15 -9.05
C MET A 47 -5.70 -3.00 -9.77
N ASP A 48 -6.40 -1.88 -9.93
CA ASP A 48 -5.94 -0.71 -10.66
C ASP A 48 -6.14 0.58 -9.82
N ASN A 49 -6.12 1.72 -10.48
CA ASN A 49 -6.22 3.03 -9.85
C ASN A 49 -7.49 3.21 -9.01
N ASN A 50 -8.60 2.61 -9.43
CA ASN A 50 -9.90 2.77 -8.77
C ASN A 50 -9.88 2.19 -7.35
N GLU A 51 -9.33 0.99 -7.18
CA GLU A 51 -9.24 0.34 -5.88
C GLU A 51 -8.36 1.14 -4.91
N VAL A 52 -7.32 1.82 -5.43
CA VAL A 52 -6.49 2.71 -4.62
C VAL A 52 -7.27 3.95 -4.19
N VAL A 53 -8.03 4.59 -5.08
CA VAL A 53 -8.88 5.74 -4.74
C VAL A 53 -9.90 5.34 -3.69
N GLU A 54 -10.64 4.25 -3.90
CA GLU A 54 -11.66 3.75 -2.97
C GLU A 54 -11.09 3.52 -1.56
N TYR A 55 -9.89 2.95 -1.48
CA TYR A 55 -9.23 2.73 -0.20
C TYR A 55 -8.80 4.03 0.46
N LEU A 56 -8.24 4.98 -0.28
CA LEU A 56 -7.80 6.27 0.28
C LEU A 56 -8.99 7.12 0.73
N ASP A 57 -10.10 7.09 0.00
CA ASP A 57 -11.36 7.72 0.38
C ASP A 57 -11.95 7.06 1.62
N TYR A 58 -11.93 5.72 1.71
CA TYR A 58 -12.33 4.99 2.91
C TYR A 58 -11.54 5.44 4.14
N LEU A 59 -10.22 5.60 4.01
CA LEU A 59 -9.39 6.06 5.13
C LEU A 59 -9.81 7.44 5.65
N VAL A 60 -10.16 8.37 4.76
CA VAL A 60 -10.60 9.72 5.15
C VAL A 60 -12.04 9.69 5.67
N LEU A 61 -12.97 9.15 4.89
CA LEU A 61 -14.40 9.25 5.15
C LEU A 61 -14.88 8.33 6.27
N LYS A 62 -14.26 7.16 6.43
CA LYS A 62 -14.69 6.16 7.43
C LYS A 62 -13.72 6.03 8.60
N CYS A 63 -12.42 6.11 8.34
CA CYS A 63 -11.42 6.02 9.41
C CYS A 63 -10.97 7.38 9.96
N ASN A 64 -11.45 8.49 9.38
CA ASN A 64 -11.14 9.86 9.81
C ASN A 64 -9.63 10.11 9.98
N VAL A 65 -8.81 9.55 9.07
CA VAL A 65 -7.36 9.75 9.14
C VAL A 65 -6.99 11.16 8.69
N SER A 66 -5.91 11.71 9.27
CA SER A 66 -5.40 13.01 8.83
C SER A 66 -4.88 12.96 7.38
N PRO A 67 -4.82 14.09 6.65
CA PRO A 67 -4.23 14.14 5.32
C PRO A 67 -2.79 13.62 5.27
N LYS A 68 -2.00 13.89 6.32
CA LYS A 68 -0.63 13.37 6.43
C LYS A 68 -0.60 11.84 6.56
N THR A 69 -1.56 11.27 7.29
CA THR A 69 -1.72 9.82 7.41
C THR A 69 -2.13 9.20 6.08
N GLN A 70 -3.10 9.78 5.37
CA GLN A 70 -3.51 9.35 4.03
C GLN A 70 -2.33 9.41 3.05
N ALA A 71 -1.51 10.46 3.09
CA ALA A 71 -0.31 10.58 2.27
C ALA A 71 0.70 9.45 2.53
N THR A 72 0.85 8.98 3.78
CA THR A 72 1.71 7.82 4.06
C THR A 72 1.14 6.52 3.48
N ALA A 73 -0.18 6.36 3.44
CA ALA A 73 -0.83 5.23 2.79
C ALA A 73 -0.62 5.28 1.26
N LEU A 74 -0.87 6.44 0.64
CA LEU A 74 -0.63 6.66 -0.79
C LEU A 74 0.83 6.38 -1.17
N ASN A 75 1.80 6.81 -0.37
CA ASN A 75 3.21 6.53 -0.61
C ASN A 75 3.53 5.03 -0.55
N ALA A 76 2.95 4.30 0.40
CA ALA A 76 3.11 2.85 0.51
C ALA A 76 2.51 2.11 -0.70
N LEU A 77 1.33 2.53 -1.17
CA LEU A 77 0.69 1.95 -2.36
C LEU A 77 1.42 2.32 -3.65
N SER A 78 1.90 3.55 -3.76
CA SER A 78 2.74 3.98 -4.89
C SER A 78 4.04 3.16 -4.95
N PHE A 79 4.66 2.88 -3.81
CA PHE A 79 5.81 1.99 -3.73
C PHE A 79 5.44 0.56 -4.17
N LEU A 80 4.34 0.01 -3.66
CA LEU A 80 3.87 -1.33 -4.01
C LEU A 80 3.75 -1.49 -5.53
N TYR A 81 3.01 -0.60 -6.19
CA TYR A 81 2.75 -0.72 -7.63
C TYR A 81 4.02 -0.48 -8.47
N LYS A 82 4.79 0.57 -8.17
CA LYS A 82 6.01 0.92 -8.93
C LYS A 82 7.16 -0.07 -8.72
N LYS A 83 7.34 -0.60 -7.51
CA LYS A 83 8.54 -1.38 -7.16
C LYS A 83 8.29 -2.88 -7.14
N ILE A 84 7.13 -3.32 -6.71
CA ILE A 84 6.80 -4.74 -6.51
C ILE A 84 5.98 -5.27 -7.69
N ILE A 85 4.83 -4.66 -7.98
CA ILE A 85 3.91 -5.12 -9.04
C ILE A 85 4.45 -4.79 -10.45
N LYS A 86 5.28 -3.75 -10.57
CA LYS A 86 5.81 -3.26 -11.86
C LYS A 86 4.71 -2.82 -12.84
N GLN A 87 3.64 -2.26 -12.29
CA GLN A 87 2.57 -1.64 -13.04
C GLN A 87 2.63 -0.13 -12.79
N ASP A 88 2.70 0.64 -13.88
CA ASP A 88 2.67 2.09 -13.80
C ASP A 88 1.24 2.54 -13.51
N LEU A 89 1.02 2.89 -12.25
CA LEU A 89 -0.20 3.55 -11.81
C LEU A 89 0.03 5.06 -11.67
N PHE A 90 -1.01 5.81 -12.08
CA PHE A 90 -1.31 7.22 -11.81
C PHE A 90 -0.53 8.34 -12.53
N PRO A 91 -1.10 8.91 -13.62
CA PRO A 91 -0.77 10.27 -14.07
C PRO A 91 -1.59 11.36 -13.37
N ASN A 92 -2.84 11.09 -12.95
CA ASN A 92 -3.71 12.02 -12.22
C ASN A 92 -4.68 11.25 -11.31
N LEU A 93 -4.41 11.23 -10.01
CA LEU A 93 -5.30 10.70 -8.98
C LEU A 93 -6.18 11.81 -8.43
N SER A 94 -7.49 11.60 -8.39
CA SER A 94 -8.45 12.44 -7.68
C SER A 94 -9.07 11.62 -6.55
N PHE A 95 -8.96 12.10 -5.32
CA PHE A 95 -9.53 11.52 -4.10
C PHE A 95 -9.98 12.66 -3.18
N VAL A 96 -10.90 12.38 -2.26
CA VAL A 96 -11.65 13.37 -1.47
C VAL A 96 -10.86 13.89 -0.27
#